data_AF-A0AAD6V1B8-F1
#
_entry.id   AF-A0AAD6V1B8-F1
#
_cell.length_a   1.000
_cell.length_b   1.000
_cell.length_c   1.000
_cell.angle_alpha   90.00
_cell.angle_beta   90.00
_cell.angle_gamma   90.00
#
_symmetry.space_group_name_H-M   'P 1'
#
loop_
_entity.id
_entity.type
_entity.pdbx_description
1 polymer ?
#
loop_
_entity_poly.entity_id
_entity_poly.type
_entity_poly.pdbx_seq_one_letter_code
_entity_poly.pdbx_strand_id
1 'polypeptide(L)' 'MVWLMEPFRLGRPEKWSGTNEHPNHSQNKLGNVLNVFSHFIYDASYKSVVLADIQI' A
#
# COMPACT_ATOMS: atom_id res chain seq x y z
N MET A 1 19.97 17.93 -14.00
CA MET A 1 19.70 16.77 -13.11
C MET A 1 18.58 17.18 -12.16
N VAL A 2 17.57 16.34 -11.99
CA VAL A 2 16.44 16.62 -11.10
C VAL A 2 16.37 15.49 -10.08
N TRP A 3 16.32 15.86 -8.80
CA TRP A 3 16.17 14.92 -7.69
C TRP A 3 14.73 14.96 -7.18
N LEU A 4 14.20 13.80 -6.78
CA LEU A 4 12.95 13.72 -6.03
C LEU A 4 13.29 13.80 -4.54
N MET A 5 12.61 14.70 -3.83
CA MET A 5 12.77 14.89 -2.39
C MET A 5 11.42 14.67 -1.72
N GLU A 6 11.42 13.89 -0.63
CA GLU A 6 10.25 13.72 0.24
C GLU A 6 10.62 14.05 1.70
N PRO A 7 9.64 14.40 2.55
CA PRO A 7 9.88 14.60 3.97
C PRO A 7 10.42 13.33 4.65
N PHE A 8 11.37 13.52 5.56
CA PHE A 8 11.91 12.41 6.35
C PHE A 8 10.84 11.85 7.31
N ARG A 9 10.62 10.52 7.26
CA ARG A 9 9.75 9.81 8.20
C ARG A 9 10.58 9.20 9.33
N LEU A 10 10.16 9.44 10.58
CA LEU A 10 10.75 8.82 11.76
C LEU A 10 10.16 7.42 11.96
N GLY A 11 10.99 6.38 11.85
CA GLY A 11 10.59 4.98 12.02
C GLY A 11 11.17 4.07 10.94
N ARG A 12 11.07 2.76 11.14
CA ARG A 12 11.35 1.80 10.07
C ARG A 12 10.05 1.54 9.32
N PRO A 13 10.01 1.74 7.99
CA PRO A 13 8.82 1.40 7.22
C PRO A 13 8.55 -0.10 7.33
N GLU A 14 7.31 -0.46 7.61
CA GLU A 14 6.85 -1.84 7.61
C GLU A 14 6.21 -2.15 6.26
N LYS A 15 6.75 -3.17 5.60
CA LYS A 15 6.22 -3.63 4.32
C LYS A 15 4.91 -4.38 4.56
N TRP A 16 3.82 -3.83 4.07
CA TRP A 16 2.48 -4.37 4.29
C TRP A 16 2.04 -5.36 3.21
N SER A 17 2.37 -5.07 1.96
CA SER A 17 2.19 -5.98 0.83
C SER A 17 3.43 -5.96 -0.06
N GLY A 18 3.66 -7.02 -0.81
CA GLY A 18 4.62 -7.02 -1.91
C GLY A 18 3.90 -6.87 -3.26
N THR A 19 4.65 -6.66 -4.33
CA THR A 19 4.07 -6.57 -5.68
C THR A 19 3.34 -7.85 -6.11
N ASN A 20 3.81 -9.01 -5.65
CA ASN A 20 3.24 -10.34 -5.93
C ASN A 20 2.93 -11.13 -4.64
N GLU A 21 2.89 -10.45 -3.49
CA GLU A 21 2.66 -11.10 -2.20
C GLU A 21 1.30 -10.68 -1.66
N HIS A 22 0.47 -11.67 -1.34
CA HIS A 22 -0.80 -11.40 -0.68
C HIS A 22 -0.52 -10.85 0.73
N PRO A 23 -1.17 -9.74 1.14
CA PRO A 23 -0.96 -9.18 2.47
C PRO A 23 -1.30 -10.21 3.54
N ASN A 24 -0.32 -10.57 4.37
CA ASN A 24 -0.45 -11.64 5.37
C ASN A 24 -0.84 -11.11 6.76
N HIS A 25 -1.49 -9.94 6.81
CA HIS A 25 -1.63 -9.12 8.02
C HIS A 25 -3.10 -8.72 8.29
N SER A 26 -4.07 -9.53 7.88
CA SER A 26 -5.52 -9.26 7.98
C SER A 26 -6.10 -9.21 9.41
N GLN A 27 -5.26 -9.24 10.45
CA GLN A 27 -5.71 -9.31 11.85
C GLN A 27 -5.77 -7.95 12.57
N ASN A 28 -5.29 -6.85 11.95
CA ASN A 28 -5.30 -5.50 12.56
C ASN A 28 -6.20 -4.52 11.79
N LYS A 29 -6.83 -3.57 12.50
CA LYS A 29 -7.75 -2.56 11.93
C LYS A 29 -7.13 -1.78 10.78
N LEU A 30 -5.88 -1.35 10.95
CA LEU A 30 -5.11 -0.63 9.92
C LEU A 30 -4.96 -1.48 8.64
N GLY A 31 -4.75 -2.78 8.80
CA GLY A 31 -4.64 -3.70 7.69
C GLY A 31 -5.91 -3.88 6.88
N ASN A 32 -7.04 -3.96 7.57
CA ASN A 32 -8.34 -4.01 6.94
C ASN A 32 -8.62 -2.72 6.15
N VAL A 33 -8.23 -1.56 6.69
CA VAL A 33 -8.36 -0.28 5.98
C VAL A 33 -7.52 -0.27 4.71
N LEU A 34 -6.25 -0.69 4.78
CA LEU A 34 -5.38 -0.76 3.59
C LEU A 34 -5.90 -1.72 2.52
N ASN A 35 -6.42 -2.88 2.93
CA ASN A 35 -6.96 -3.86 2.00
C ASN A 35 -8.20 -3.31 1.29
N VAL A 36 -9.14 -2.71 2.04
CA VAL A 36 -10.34 -2.07 1.48
C VAL A 36 -9.97 -0.90 0.57
N PHE A 37 -8.96 -0.10 0.92
CA PHE A 37 -8.49 1.00 0.09
C PHE A 37 -7.91 0.51 -1.26
N SER A 38 -7.12 -0.57 -1.22
CA SER A 38 -6.56 -1.19 -2.42
C SER A 38 -7.66 -1.73 -3.33
N HIS A 39 -8.67 -2.39 -2.75
CA HIS A 39 -9.85 -2.87 -3.47
C HIS A 39 -10.68 -1.73 -4.07
N PHE A 40 -10.87 -0.63 -3.32
CA PHE A 40 -11.57 0.55 -3.80
C PHE A 40 -10.92 1.14 -5.05
N ILE A 41 -9.58 1.26 -5.09
CA ILE A 41 -8.87 1.77 -6.26
C ILE A 41 -9.00 0.82 -7.45
N TYR A 42 -8.95 -0.49 -7.19
CA TYR A 42 -9.17 -1.48 -8.24
C TYR A 42 -10.56 -1.31 -8.88
N ASP A 43 -11.62 -1.17 -8.09
CA ASP A 43 -12.96 -0.93 -8.62
C ASP A 43 -13.10 0.44 -9.29
N ALA A 44 -12.58 1.51 -8.66
CA ALA A 44 -12.65 2.88 -9.18
C ALA A 44 -11.89 3.06 -10.51
N SER A 45 -10.85 2.25 -10.73
CA SER A 45 -10.10 2.23 -11.98
C SER A 45 -10.71 1.31 -13.05
N TYR A 46 -11.96 0.86 -12.87
CA TYR A 46 -12.59 -0.15 -13.74
C TYR A 46 -11.73 -1.41 -13.90
N LYS A 47 -11.10 -1.84 -12.80
CA LYS A 47 -10.26 -3.05 -12.72
C LYS A 47 -8.96 -2.97 -13.54
N SER A 48 -8.48 -1.76 -13.84
CA SER A 48 -7.27 -1.57 -14.64
C SER A 48 -6.00 -1.34 -13.80
N VAL A 49 -6.14 -0.90 -12.54
CA VAL A 49 -5.02 -0.56 -11.67
C VAL A 49 -5.17 -1.23 -10.31
N VAL A 50 -4.11 -1.86 -9.82
CA VAL A 50 -4.02 -2.38 -8.43
C VAL A 50 -2.88 -1.66 -7.72
N LEU A 51 -3.14 -1.16 -6.52
CA LEU A 51 -2.07 -0.73 -5.64
C LEU A 51 -1.41 -1.95 -4.99
N ALA A 52 -0.09 -2.02 -5.13
CA ALA A 52 0.74 -3.05 -4.53
C ALA A 52 1.97 -2.40 -3.88
N ASP A 53 2.76 -3.21 -3.16
CA ASP A 53 3.95 -2.74 -2.42
C ASP A 53 3.63 -1.62 -1.41
N ILE A 54 2.54 -1.77 -0.66
CA ILE A 54 2.13 -0.78 0.34
C ILE A 54 3.09 -0.88 1.52
N GLN A 55 3.59 0.27 1.96
CA GLN A 55 4.51 0.41 3.08
C GLN A 55 4.01 1.52 4.00
N ILE A 56 4.08 1.31 5.31
CA ILE A 56 3.68 2.30 6.33
C ILE A 56 4.87 2.69 7.19
#